data_AF-A0A4X2JZ60-F1
#
_entry.id   AF-A0A4X2JZ60-F1
#
_cell.length_a   1.000
_cell.length_b   1.000
_cell.length_c   1.000
_cell.angle_alpha   90.00
_cell.angle_beta   90.00
_cell.angle_gamma   90.00
#
_symmetry.space_group_name_H-M   'P 1'
#
loop_
_entity.id
_entity.type
_entity.pdbx_description
1 polymer ?
#
loop_
_entity_poly.entity_id
_entity_poly.type
_entity_poly.pdbx_seq_one_letter_code
_entity_poly.pdbx_strand_id
1 'polypeptide(L)'
;AGGTGGRTCAPPPPPSLSGLHLRRGGSGTVVSEAHVASLEGIAPEDQVLLLGGSPLEDEAILGQCGVEPLATLEVAARMLGGKVHGSLARAGKVRGQTPKVAKQEKKKKKTGRAKRRMQYNRRFVNVVPTFGKKKGPNANS
;
A
#
# COMPACT_ATOMS: atom_id res chain seq x y z
N ALA A 1 23.40 -6.38 -34.46
CA ALA A 1 24.19 -5.21 -34.04
C ALA A 1 23.23 -4.09 -33.67
N GLY A 2 23.36 -3.49 -32.49
CA GLY A 2 22.50 -2.39 -32.02
C GLY A 2 22.31 -2.41 -30.51
N GLY A 3 23.38 -2.20 -29.76
CA GLY A 3 23.33 -2.03 -28.32
C GLY A 3 22.85 -0.62 -27.96
N THR A 4 21.77 -0.52 -27.18
CA THR A 4 21.30 0.74 -26.61
C THR A 4 21.94 0.92 -25.23
N GLY A 5 23.00 1.72 -25.18
CA GLY A 5 23.65 2.15 -23.95
C GLY A 5 22.73 3.03 -23.12
N GLY A 6 22.28 2.51 -21.97
CA GLY A 6 21.62 3.29 -20.93
C GLY A 6 22.64 4.15 -20.20
N ARG A 7 22.52 5.47 -20.36
CA ARG A 7 23.32 6.46 -19.65
C ARG A 7 22.98 6.37 -18.16
N THR A 8 23.93 5.94 -17.34
CA THR A 8 23.85 6.06 -15.89
C THR A 8 23.99 7.53 -15.52
N CYS A 9 22.93 8.15 -15.01
CA CYS A 9 23.04 9.46 -14.37
C CYS A 9 23.83 9.27 -13.07
N ALA A 10 25.10 9.66 -13.07
CA ALA A 10 25.86 9.78 -11.83
C ALA A 10 25.30 10.98 -11.02
N PRO A 11 25.13 10.85 -9.70
CA PRO A 11 24.77 11.99 -8.85
C PRO A 11 25.88 13.06 -8.86
N PRO A 12 25.54 14.35 -8.67
CA PRO A 12 26.53 15.42 -8.68
C PRO A 12 27.53 15.25 -7.51
N PRO A 13 28.82 15.62 -7.70
CA PRO A 13 29.78 15.61 -6.60
C PRO A 13 29.40 16.65 -5.53
N PRO A 14 29.66 16.39 -4.24
CA PRO A 14 29.41 17.36 -3.19
C PRO A 14 30.30 18.61 -3.37
N PRO A 15 29.82 19.81 -2.99
CA PRO A 15 30.61 21.02 -3.09
C PRO A 15 31.87 20.93 -2.21
N SER A 16 33.02 21.10 -2.86
CA SER A 16 34.32 21.20 -2.21
C SER A 16 34.44 22.50 -1.40
N LEU A 17 34.90 22.33 -0.16
CA LEU A 17 35.74 23.24 0.63
C LEU A 17 35.37 24.74 0.64
N SER A 18 34.86 25.20 1.77
CA SER A 18 35.39 26.43 2.40
C SER A 18 34.96 26.45 3.87
N GLY A 19 35.95 26.54 4.76
CA GLY A 19 35.76 26.46 6.20
C GLY A 19 34.66 27.40 6.71
N LEU A 20 33.81 26.87 7.59
CA LEU A 20 32.90 27.67 8.38
C LEU A 20 33.31 27.57 9.84
N HIS A 21 33.82 28.70 10.29
CA HIS A 21 34.14 29.01 11.67
C HIS A 21 32.94 28.70 12.56
N LEU A 22 33.19 27.96 13.65
CA LEU A 22 32.30 27.91 14.80
C LEU A 22 32.31 29.29 15.47
N ARG A 23 31.53 30.24 14.93
CA ARG A 23 31.42 31.57 15.51
C ARG A 23 30.42 31.50 16.66
N ARG A 24 30.97 31.41 17.88
CA ARG A 24 30.26 31.63 19.13
C ARG A 24 29.71 33.06 19.14
N GLY A 25 28.45 33.22 18.75
CA GLY A 25 27.62 34.39 19.03
C GLY A 25 26.80 34.14 20.30
N GLY A 26 26.62 35.17 21.12
CA GLY A 26 25.93 35.08 22.41
C GLY A 26 24.50 34.54 22.33
N SER A 27 24.07 33.93 23.44
CA SER A 27 22.72 33.43 23.77
C SER A 27 22.09 32.44 22.78
N GLY A 28 22.16 31.15 23.12
CA GLY A 28 21.38 30.07 22.53
C GLY A 28 22.15 29.25 21.50
N THR A 29 22.46 27.99 21.84
CA THR A 29 22.84 26.98 20.84
C THR A 29 21.60 26.64 20.03
N VAL A 30 21.38 27.33 18.91
CA VAL A 30 20.34 26.96 17.95
C VAL A 30 20.78 25.66 17.25
N VAL A 31 20.13 24.54 17.58
CA VAL A 31 20.22 23.32 16.76
C VAL A 31 19.65 23.69 15.41
N SER A 32 20.52 23.85 14.42
CA SER A 32 20.08 24.22 13.08
C SER A 32 19.59 22.95 12.40
N GLU A 33 18.28 22.81 12.19
CA GLU A 33 17.69 21.66 11.48
C GLU A 33 18.37 21.41 10.13
N ALA A 34 18.84 22.47 9.46
CA ALA A 34 19.63 22.40 8.23
C ALA A 34 21.01 21.73 8.41
N HIS A 35 21.64 21.90 9.58
CA HIS A 35 22.90 21.24 9.92
C HIS A 35 22.67 19.75 10.24
N VAL A 36 21.61 19.46 11.01
CA VAL A 36 21.19 18.09 11.32
C VAL A 36 20.81 17.34 10.03
N ALA A 37 20.09 17.99 9.11
CA ALA A 37 19.73 17.42 7.81
C ALA A 37 20.95 17.05 6.96
N SER A 38 22.00 17.89 7.01
CA SER A 38 23.23 17.67 6.25
C SER A 38 24.08 16.51 6.80
N LEU A 39 23.99 16.24 8.10
CA LEU A 39 24.76 15.19 8.78
C LEU A 39 24.03 13.84 8.82
N GLU A 40 22.75 13.85 9.19
CA GLU A 40 21.95 12.63 9.37
C GLU A 40 21.22 12.22 8.08
N GLY A 41 21.16 13.11 7.07
CA GLY A 41 20.49 12.84 5.81
C GLY A 41 18.95 12.72 5.93
N ILE A 42 18.38 13.21 7.02
CA ILE A 42 16.94 13.24 7.28
C ILE A 42 16.43 14.63 6.89
N ALA A 43 15.37 14.71 6.08
CA ALA A 43 14.74 15.99 5.73
C ALA A 43 14.22 16.68 7.01
N PRO A 44 14.28 18.02 7.12
CA PRO A 44 13.86 18.72 8.33
C PRO A 44 12.42 18.39 8.73
N GLU A 45 11.52 18.20 7.76
CA GLU A 45 10.14 17.75 8.01
C GLU A 45 10.00 16.37 8.68
N ASP A 46 11.02 15.51 8.57
CA ASP A 46 11.04 14.16 9.11
C ASP A 46 11.87 14.07 10.40
N GLN A 47 12.43 15.17 10.91
CA GLN A 47 13.23 15.17 12.13
C GLN A 47 12.33 15.24 13.38
N VAL A 48 12.75 14.55 14.45
CA VAL A 48 12.23 14.69 15.81
C VAL A 48 13.43 14.80 16.74
N LEU A 49 13.50 15.88 17.50
CA LEU A 49 14.50 16.07 18.54
C LEU A 49 13.96 15.54 19.86
N LEU A 50 14.74 14.70 20.54
CA LEU A 50 14.38 14.05 21.80
C LEU A 50 15.38 14.45 22.89
N LEU A 51 14.89 14.90 24.05
CA LEU A 51 15.68 15.09 25.27
C LEU A 51 15.31 14.01 26.28
N GLY A 52 16.22 13.09 26.59
CA GLY A 52 15.96 11.98 27.51
C GLY A 52 14.77 11.10 27.08
N GLY A 53 14.54 10.97 25.77
CA GLY A 53 13.42 10.22 25.19
C GLY A 53 12.09 10.99 25.09
N SER A 54 12.03 12.25 25.50
CA SER A 54 10.84 13.11 25.35
C SER A 54 10.97 14.02 24.13
N PRO A 55 9.98 14.04 23.22
CA PRO A 55 10.06 14.87 22.01
C PRO A 55 9.95 16.35 22.35
N LEU A 56 10.76 17.16 21.70
CA LEU A 56 10.72 18.61 21.74
C LEU A 56 9.71 19.12 20.70
N GLU A 57 8.93 20.11 21.09
CA GLU A 57 8.02 20.83 20.18
C GLU A 57 8.82 21.80 19.29
N ASP A 58 8.40 21.94 18.03
CA ASP A 58 9.15 22.67 16.97
C ASP A 58 9.39 24.16 17.29
N GLU A 59 8.59 24.76 18.18
CA GLU A 59 8.72 26.17 18.61
C GLU A 59 9.23 26.33 20.05
N ALA A 60 9.70 25.26 20.70
CA ALA A 60 10.16 25.32 22.09
C ALA A 60 11.46 26.11 22.24
N ILE A 61 11.46 27.11 23.12
CA ILE A 61 12.68 27.82 23.52
C ILE A 61 13.52 26.87 24.39
N LEU A 62 14.71 26.49 23.91
CA LEU A 62 15.60 25.50 24.57
C LEU A 62 15.86 25.78 26.06
N GLY A 63 15.94 27.07 26.45
CA GLY A 63 16.13 27.48 27.85
C GLY A 63 14.94 27.19 28.77
N GLN A 64 13.73 27.01 28.24
CA GLN A 64 12.53 26.62 28.99
C GLN A 64 12.35 25.10 29.03
N CYS A 65 13.09 24.37 28.19
CA CYS A 65 12.99 22.92 28.08
C CYS A 65 14.05 22.16 28.91
N GLY A 66 14.75 22.85 29.82
CA GLY A 66 15.75 22.23 30.69
C GLY A 66 16.99 21.72 29.95
N VAL A 67 17.29 22.28 28.76
CA VAL A 67 18.49 21.94 27.99
C VAL A 67 19.69 22.66 28.61
N GLU A 68 20.44 21.93 29.43
CA GLU A 68 21.69 22.42 30.01
C GLU A 68 22.80 22.55 28.95
N PRO A 69 23.83 23.40 29.19
CA PRO A 69 25.02 23.42 28.35
C PRO A 69 25.65 22.02 28.31
N LEU A 70 25.82 21.46 27.12
CA LEU A 70 26.29 20.08 26.86
C LEU A 70 25.26 18.96 27.02
N ALA A 71 23.96 19.27 27.11
CA ALA A 71 22.92 18.25 27.05
C ALA A 71 22.94 17.50 25.70
N THR A 72 22.76 16.17 25.75
CA THR A 72 22.69 15.31 24.57
C THR A 72 21.26 15.23 24.06
N LEU A 73 21.06 15.59 22.80
CA LEU A 73 19.78 15.44 22.09
C LEU A 73 19.88 14.26 21.12
N GLU A 74 18.83 13.44 21.09
CA GLU A 74 18.70 12.36 20.11
C GLU A 74 17.87 12.84 18.92
N VAL A 75 18.35 12.58 17.70
CA VAL A 75 17.62 12.86 16.46
C VAL A 75 16.98 11.57 15.98
N ALA A 76 15.66 11.54 15.87
CA ALA A 76 14.91 10.41 15.32
C ALA A 76 14.20 10.82 14.02
N ALA A 77 14.16 9.92 13.05
CA ALA A 77 13.38 10.10 11.84
C ALA A 77 11.90 9.69 12.05
N ARG A 78 10.94 10.53 11.64
CA ARG A 78 9.52 10.15 11.53
C ARG A 78 9.39 9.17 10.37
N MET A 79 9.20 7.89 10.65
CA MET A 79 8.94 6.90 9.59
C MET A 79 7.50 7.02 9.09
N LEU A 80 7.29 7.78 8.00
CA LEU A 80 6.03 7.77 7.26
C LEU A 80 5.93 6.50 6.39
N GLY A 81 5.17 5.51 6.84
CA GLY A 81 4.66 4.43 5.99
C GLY A 81 5.30 3.05 6.23
N GLY A 82 4.66 2.25 7.08
CA GLY A 82 4.91 0.82 7.18
C GLY A 82 4.37 0.08 5.94
N LYS A 83 5.19 -0.80 5.36
CA LYS A 83 4.82 -1.70 4.27
C LYS A 83 3.70 -2.65 4.72
N VAL A 84 2.44 -2.30 4.48
CA VAL A 84 1.29 -3.13 4.81
C VAL A 84 1.38 -4.45 4.03
N HIS A 85 1.52 -5.57 4.76
CA HIS A 85 1.70 -6.89 4.16
C HIS A 85 0.37 -7.40 3.59
N GLY A 86 0.20 -7.26 2.27
CA GLY A 86 -1.00 -7.67 1.54
C GLY A 86 -1.28 -6.76 0.35
N SER A 87 -0.49 -6.86 -0.72
CA SER A 87 -0.69 -6.00 -1.90
C SER A 87 -2.06 -6.24 -2.54
N LEU A 88 -2.86 -5.18 -2.72
CA LEU A 88 -4.11 -5.20 -3.49
C LEU A 88 -3.91 -5.47 -5.00
N ALA A 89 -2.66 -5.60 -5.46
CA ALA A 89 -2.26 -5.82 -6.85
C ALA A 89 -2.93 -7.02 -7.55
N ARG A 90 -3.52 -7.97 -6.80
CA ARG A 90 -4.20 -9.15 -7.35
C ARG A 90 -5.73 -9.02 -7.39
N ALA A 91 -6.29 -7.91 -6.93
CA ALA A 91 -7.74 -7.69 -6.93
C ALA A 91 -8.29 -7.75 -8.37
N GLY A 92 -9.31 -8.58 -8.60
CA GLY A 92 -9.98 -8.67 -9.90
C GLY A 92 -9.24 -9.40 -11.03
N LYS A 93 -8.01 -9.90 -10.81
CA LYS A 93 -7.20 -10.60 -11.84
C LYS A 93 -8.00 -11.69 -12.60
N VAL A 94 -8.70 -12.54 -11.87
CA VAL A 94 -9.47 -13.66 -12.45
C VAL A 94 -10.71 -13.18 -13.21
N ARG A 95 -11.36 -12.11 -12.74
CA ARG A 95 -12.51 -11.51 -13.41
C ARG A 95 -12.13 -10.83 -14.74
N GLY A 96 -10.93 -10.26 -14.83
CA GLY A 96 -10.41 -9.64 -16.05
C GLY A 96 -9.84 -10.64 -17.05
N GLN A 97 -9.26 -11.75 -16.57
CA GLN A 97 -8.69 -12.78 -17.44
C GLN A 97 -9.74 -13.69 -18.08
N THR A 98 -10.89 -13.91 -17.41
CA THR A 98 -11.93 -14.81 -17.94
C THR A 98 -12.68 -14.18 -19.11
N PRO A 99 -12.81 -14.87 -20.26
CA PRO A 99 -13.51 -14.33 -21.42
C PRO A 99 -14.97 -14.05 -21.06
N LYS A 100 -15.45 -12.85 -21.39
CA LYS A 100 -16.82 -12.43 -21.07
C LYS A 100 -17.81 -13.06 -22.04
N VAL A 101 -18.28 -14.26 -21.72
CA VAL A 101 -19.33 -14.93 -22.49
C VAL A 101 -20.65 -14.16 -22.36
N ALA A 102 -21.16 -13.67 -23.50
CA ALA A 102 -22.46 -13.01 -23.57
C ALA A 102 -23.59 -14.01 -23.24
N LYS A 103 -24.64 -13.52 -22.58
CA LYS A 103 -25.82 -14.35 -22.32
C LYS A 103 -26.56 -14.57 -23.64
N GLN A 104 -26.64 -15.82 -24.07
CA GLN A 104 -27.48 -16.19 -25.19
C GLN A 104 -28.96 -15.99 -24.84
N GLU A 105 -29.76 -15.52 -25.79
CA GLU A 105 -31.20 -15.43 -25.62
C GLU A 105 -31.80 -16.82 -25.52
N LYS A 106 -32.43 -17.10 -24.38
CA LYS A 106 -33.15 -18.36 -24.15
C LYS A 106 -34.64 -18.06 -24.10
N LYS A 107 -35.45 -18.97 -24.67
CA LYS A 107 -36.91 -18.90 -24.59
C LYS A 107 -37.33 -18.68 -23.13
N LYS A 108 -38.22 -17.70 -22.90
CA LYS A 108 -38.73 -17.38 -21.57
C LYS A 108 -39.32 -18.64 -20.95
N LYS A 109 -38.87 -18.98 -19.74
CA LYS A 109 -39.40 -20.13 -19.00
C LYS A 109 -40.83 -19.81 -18.57
N LYS A 110 -41.76 -20.74 -18.76
CA LYS A 110 -43.11 -20.63 -18.18
C LYS A 110 -43.01 -20.49 -16.66
N THR A 111 -43.89 -19.71 -16.06
CA THR A 111 -43.95 -19.45 -14.61
C THR A 111 -45.27 -19.96 -14.02
N GLY A 112 -45.39 -19.94 -12.69
CA GLY A 112 -46.62 -20.30 -11.97
C GLY A 112 -47.13 -21.73 -12.21
N ARG A 113 -48.45 -21.87 -12.34
CA ARG A 113 -49.15 -23.16 -12.51
C ARG A 113 -48.68 -23.92 -13.75
N ALA A 114 -48.42 -23.22 -14.85
CA ALA A 114 -47.94 -23.82 -16.08
C ALA A 114 -46.55 -24.48 -15.89
N LYS A 115 -45.65 -23.85 -15.13
CA LYS A 115 -44.34 -24.42 -14.78
C LYS A 115 -44.47 -25.68 -13.92
N ARG A 116 -45.36 -25.65 -12.92
CA ARG A 116 -45.61 -26.79 -12.02
C ARG A 116 -46.16 -28.00 -12.77
N ARG A 117 -47.11 -27.78 -13.71
CA ARG A 117 -47.63 -28.85 -14.58
C ARG A 117 -46.51 -29.51 -15.40
N MET A 118 -45.63 -28.72 -16.03
CA MET A 118 -44.50 -29.28 -16.79
C MET A 118 -43.52 -30.05 -15.91
N GLN A 119 -43.28 -29.60 -14.67
CA GLN A 119 -42.39 -30.28 -13.74
C GLN A 119 -42.97 -31.63 -13.27
N TYR A 120 -44.27 -31.69 -12.99
CA TYR A 120 -44.96 -32.93 -12.63
C TYR A 120 -44.89 -33.96 -13.76
N ASN A 121 -45.25 -33.55 -14.98
CA ASN A 121 -45.18 -34.43 -16.14
C ASN A 121 -43.75 -34.94 -16.37
N ARG A 122 -42.74 -34.07 -16.27
CA ARG A 122 -41.32 -34.46 -16.42
C ARG A 122 -40.78 -35.38 -15.31
N ARG A 123 -41.39 -35.40 -14.13
CA ARG A 123 -40.89 -36.19 -12.98
C ARG A 123 -41.63 -37.51 -12.80
N PHE A 124 -42.91 -37.55 -13.12
CA PHE A 124 -43.79 -38.66 -12.75
C PHE A 124 -44.49 -39.30 -13.94
N VAL A 125 -45.05 -38.51 -14.86
CA VAL A 125 -45.84 -39.05 -15.99
C VAL A 125 -44.94 -39.53 -17.13
N ASN A 126 -43.93 -38.74 -17.49
CA ASN A 126 -43.06 -39.01 -18.64
C ASN A 126 -41.81 -39.82 -18.27
N VAL A 127 -41.59 -40.10 -16.99
CA VAL A 127 -40.46 -40.93 -16.54
C VAL A 127 -40.91 -42.39 -16.57
N VAL A 128 -40.32 -43.18 -17.47
CA VAL A 128 -40.43 -44.63 -17.43
C VAL A 128 -39.40 -45.16 -16.44
N PRO A 129 -39.77 -45.99 -15.45
CA PRO A 129 -38.82 -46.63 -14.55
C PRO A 129 -37.91 -47.57 -15.35
N THR A 130 -36.70 -47.12 -15.68
CA THR A 130 -35.68 -47.95 -16.32
C THR A 130 -34.91 -48.72 -15.26
N PHE A 131 -34.53 -49.96 -15.55
CA PHE A 131 -33.65 -50.74 -14.68
C PHE A 131 -32.25 -50.08 -14.60
N GLY A 132 -31.67 -50.02 -13.40
CA GLY A 132 -30.35 -49.40 -13.15
C GLY A 132 -30.40 -48.06 -12.41
N LYS A 133 -29.24 -47.37 -12.34
CA LYS A 133 -29.10 -46.11 -11.59
C LYS A 133 -29.88 -44.98 -12.26
N LYS A 134 -30.76 -44.32 -11.51
CA LYS A 134 -31.56 -43.18 -12.02
C LYS A 134 -30.66 -42.02 -12.44
N LYS A 135 -30.73 -41.62 -13.71
CA LYS A 135 -29.98 -40.47 -14.24
C LYS A 135 -30.54 -39.16 -13.69
N GLY A 136 -29.64 -38.29 -13.22
CA GLY A 136 -30.00 -37.01 -12.62
C GLY A 136 -30.53 -35.98 -13.64
N PRO A 137 -31.35 -35.00 -13.22
CA PRO A 137 -31.94 -34.00 -14.13
C PRO A 137 -30.94 -33.07 -14.85
N ASN A 138 -29.70 -32.98 -14.36
CA ASN A 138 -28.62 -32.16 -14.91
C ASN A 138 -27.38 -33.01 -15.23
N ALA A 139 -27.58 -34.29 -15.51
CA ALA A 139 -26.48 -35.17 -15.95
C ALA A 139 -26.21 -34.91 -17.42
N ASN A 140 -24.98 -34.48 -17.74
CA ASN A 140 -24.51 -34.46 -19.12
C ASN A 140 -24.39 -35.91 -19.63
N SER A 141 -24.76 -36.15 -20.89
CA SER A 141 -24.61 -37.43 -21.56
C SER A 141 -23.15 -37.74 -21.85
#